data_AF-A0A746YS85-F1
#
_entry.id   AF-A0A746YS85-F1
#
_cell.length_a   1.000
_cell.length_b   1.000
_cell.length_c   1.000
_cell.angle_alpha   90.00
_cell.angle_beta   90.00
_cell.angle_gamma   90.00
#
_symmetry.space_group_name_H-M   'P 1'
#
loop_
_entity.id
_entity.type
_entity.pdbx_description
1 polymer ?
#
loop_
_entity_poly.entity_id
_entity_poly.type
_entity_poly.pdbx_seq_one_letter_code
_entity_poly.pdbx_strand_id
1 'polypeptide(L)'
;MINPSEVGKSGEMVRLRTLESIWIQGKLRMWGRWSYIGGGSGGNMFNQLLASGKITKTAINEALRRMKKAGISKPELEAFFKEIQEGNNKSGLAFCTDEEALAINAVLSGVLVQSGHKKLYALIEDRYIKRLSKKAMARDLNEKHPEWCLRTCESRIDVWLNVAESMLYKPMCDAFGTNSDRFYLNSCAESA
;
A
#
# COMPACT_ATOMS: atom_id res chain seq x y z
N MET A 1 -20.43 -0.22 -18.90
CA MET A 1 -19.59 0.28 -17.79
C MET A 1 -19.69 -0.73 -16.64
N ILE A 2 -18.60 -1.38 -16.22
CA ILE A 2 -18.65 -2.58 -15.34
C ILE A 2 -18.46 -2.26 -13.84
N ASN A 3 -17.99 -1.06 -13.46
CA ASN A 3 -17.81 -0.69 -12.04
C ASN A 3 -18.57 0.61 -11.68
N PRO A 4 -19.26 0.64 -10.52
CA PRO A 4 -19.86 1.86 -9.99
C PRO A 4 -18.79 2.89 -9.60
N SER A 5 -19.05 4.16 -9.91
CA SER A 5 -18.24 5.31 -9.50
C SER A 5 -18.16 5.44 -7.97
N GLU A 6 -19.24 5.07 -7.28
CA GLU A 6 -19.37 5.10 -5.83
C GLU A 6 -20.18 3.86 -5.37
N VAL A 7 -19.67 3.11 -4.38
CA VAL A 7 -20.41 2.04 -3.70
C VAL A 7 -20.87 2.55 -2.33
N GLY A 8 -21.86 3.46 -2.32
CA GLY A 8 -22.39 4.08 -1.11
C GLY A 8 -23.33 5.26 -1.37
N LYS A 9 -23.98 5.79 -0.32
CA LYS A 9 -24.83 6.99 -0.43
C LYS A 9 -23.94 8.21 -0.68
N SER A 10 -24.29 9.01 -1.69
CA SER A 10 -23.64 10.28 -2.00
C SER A 10 -23.67 11.22 -0.78
N GLY A 11 -22.52 11.79 -0.39
CA GLY A 11 -22.40 12.80 0.67
C GLY A 11 -21.70 12.37 1.97
N GLU A 12 -21.20 11.13 2.10
CA GLU A 12 -20.29 10.79 3.21
C GLU A 12 -18.92 11.46 2.97
N MET A 13 -18.65 12.55 3.67
CA MET A 13 -17.53 13.50 3.48
C MET A 13 -16.10 12.90 3.54
N VAL A 14 -15.92 11.60 3.75
CA VAL A 14 -14.60 10.97 3.89
C VAL A 14 -14.56 9.59 3.24
N ARG A 15 -14.94 9.50 1.96
CA ARG A 15 -14.83 8.25 1.20
C ARG A 15 -14.33 8.49 -0.21
N LEU A 16 -13.19 7.87 -0.51
CA LEU A 16 -12.63 7.80 -1.86
C LEU A 16 -13.53 6.99 -2.80
N ARG A 17 -13.54 7.37 -4.07
CA ARG A 17 -14.14 6.59 -5.16
C ARG A 17 -13.36 5.31 -5.39
N THR A 18 -13.99 4.33 -6.03
CA THR A 18 -13.41 2.99 -6.25
C THR A 18 -12.00 3.04 -6.84
N LEU A 19 -11.77 3.86 -7.87
CA LEU A 19 -10.45 3.97 -8.53
C LEU A 19 -9.42 4.72 -7.68
N GLU A 20 -9.84 5.74 -6.95
CA GLU A 20 -8.99 6.49 -6.02
C GLU A 20 -8.52 5.57 -4.88
N SER A 21 -9.43 4.79 -4.30
CA SER A 21 -9.12 3.76 -3.31
C SER A 21 -8.16 2.72 -3.88
N ILE A 22 -8.42 2.17 -5.06
CA ILE A 22 -7.52 1.19 -5.68
C ILE A 22 -6.12 1.78 -5.88
N TRP A 23 -6.03 3.03 -6.32
CA TRP A 23 -4.76 3.70 -6.57
C TRP A 23 -3.96 3.92 -5.28
N ILE A 24 -4.56 4.55 -4.25
CA ILE A 24 -3.86 4.84 -2.99
C ILE A 24 -3.49 3.55 -2.27
N GLN A 25 -4.39 2.56 -2.24
CA GLN A 25 -4.11 1.26 -1.64
C GLN A 25 -3.02 0.53 -2.43
N GLY A 26 -2.95 0.69 -3.75
CA GLY A 26 -1.86 0.19 -4.58
C GLY A 26 -0.51 0.78 -4.15
N LYS A 27 -0.41 2.11 -4.06
CA LYS A 27 0.80 2.80 -3.61
C LYS A 27 1.21 2.40 -2.18
N LEU A 28 0.25 2.32 -1.26
CA LEU A 28 0.53 1.89 0.12
C LEU A 28 0.94 0.42 0.21
N ARG A 29 0.43 -0.47 -0.64
CA ARG A 29 0.89 -1.87 -0.72
C ARG A 29 2.31 -1.97 -1.27
N MET A 30 2.64 -1.19 -2.30
CA MET A 30 4.00 -1.11 -2.84
C MET A 30 4.99 -0.67 -1.76
N TRP A 31 4.66 0.42 -1.07
CA TRP A 31 5.44 0.95 0.04
C TRP A 31 5.54 -0.02 1.20
N GLY A 32 4.43 -0.64 1.62
CA GLY A 32 4.42 -1.60 2.72
C GLY A 32 5.34 -2.81 2.47
N ARG A 33 5.38 -3.32 1.23
CA ARG A 33 6.33 -4.36 0.81
C ARG A 33 7.78 -3.89 0.88
N TRP A 34 8.06 -2.68 0.40
CA TRP A 34 9.40 -2.09 0.47
C TRP A 34 9.86 -1.90 1.92
N SER A 35 8.99 -1.37 2.78
CA SER A 35 9.26 -1.10 4.20
C SER A 35 9.47 -2.38 5.01
N TYR A 36 8.75 -3.46 4.69
CA TYR A 36 8.91 -4.75 5.34
C TYR A 36 10.30 -5.36 5.06
N ILE A 37 10.87 -5.15 3.87
CA ILE A 37 12.20 -5.67 3.49
C ILE A 37 13.28 -4.69 3.96
N GLY A 38 13.47 -4.61 5.28
CA GLY A 38 14.68 -4.08 5.93
C GLY A 38 15.23 -2.77 5.36
N GLY A 39 14.36 -1.80 5.05
CA GLY A 39 14.79 -0.46 4.62
C GLY A 39 15.44 -0.39 3.23
N GLY A 40 14.95 -1.16 2.25
CA GLY A 40 15.31 -0.99 0.82
C GLY A 40 16.48 -1.82 0.31
N SER A 41 17.32 -2.38 1.18
CA SER A 41 18.55 -3.12 0.80
C SER A 41 18.28 -4.39 -0.04
N GLY A 42 17.21 -5.12 0.24
CA GLY A 42 16.86 -6.37 -0.48
C GLY A 42 15.93 -6.18 -1.68
N GLY A 43 15.03 -5.19 -1.63
CA GLY A 43 13.98 -4.96 -2.64
C GLY A 43 14.48 -4.24 -3.90
N ASN A 44 15.33 -3.22 -3.74
CA ASN A 44 15.85 -2.42 -4.85
C ASN A 44 16.66 -3.26 -5.88
N MET A 45 17.34 -4.29 -5.40
CA MET A 45 18.17 -5.14 -6.25
C MET A 45 17.36 -6.14 -7.10
N PHE A 46 16.25 -6.63 -6.57
CA PHE A 46 15.30 -7.42 -7.37
C PHE A 46 14.60 -6.56 -8.41
N ASN A 47 14.29 -5.31 -8.06
CA ASN A 47 13.79 -4.32 -9.02
C ASN A 47 14.79 -4.06 -10.15
N GLN A 48 16.09 -3.94 -9.85
CA GLN A 48 17.14 -3.83 -10.88
C GLN A 48 17.24 -5.09 -11.74
N LEU A 49 17.16 -6.28 -11.14
CA LEU A 49 17.18 -7.57 -11.85
C LEU A 49 15.99 -7.73 -12.81
N LEU A 50 14.79 -7.40 -12.35
CA LEU A 50 13.55 -7.54 -13.11
C LEU A 50 13.36 -6.42 -14.15
N ALA A 51 13.76 -5.18 -13.84
CA ALA A 51 13.71 -4.06 -14.78
C ALA A 51 14.77 -4.17 -15.90
N SER A 52 15.91 -4.83 -15.64
CA SER A 52 16.98 -5.01 -16.64
C SER A 52 16.61 -5.94 -17.80
N GLY A 53 15.49 -6.68 -17.71
CA GLY A 53 14.99 -7.58 -18.75
C GLY A 53 15.87 -8.80 -19.05
N LYS A 54 17.07 -8.90 -18.47
CA LYS A 54 18.02 -10.01 -18.61
C LYS A 54 18.50 -10.47 -17.24
N ILE A 55 17.87 -11.53 -16.73
CA ILE A 55 18.32 -12.19 -15.51
C ILE A 55 19.57 -13.01 -15.83
N THR A 56 20.75 -12.52 -15.44
CA THR A 56 22.02 -13.23 -15.60
C THR A 56 22.38 -14.00 -14.33
N LYS A 57 23.12 -15.11 -14.47
CA LYS A 57 23.62 -15.92 -13.33
C LYS A 57 24.45 -15.08 -12.35
N THR A 58 25.20 -14.09 -12.86
CA THR A 58 25.99 -13.15 -12.07
C THR A 58 25.10 -12.25 -11.23
N ALA A 59 24.04 -11.67 -11.81
CA ALA A 59 23.12 -10.81 -11.09
C ALA A 59 22.34 -11.57 -10.00
N ILE A 60 21.96 -12.83 -10.25
CA ILE A 60 21.37 -13.71 -9.23
C ILE A 60 22.34 -13.95 -8.07
N ASN A 61 23.61 -14.27 -8.36
CA ASN A 61 24.60 -14.57 -7.33
C ASN A 61 24.97 -13.32 -6.50
N GLU A 62 25.05 -12.16 -7.15
CA GLU A 62 25.20 -10.86 -6.48
C GLU A 62 24.03 -10.61 -5.52
N ALA A 63 22.81 -10.91 -5.97
CA ALA A 63 21.61 -10.76 -5.16
C ALA A 63 21.57 -11.64 -3.92
N LEU A 64 21.88 -12.93 -4.10
CA LEU A 64 21.99 -13.87 -2.99
C LEU A 64 23.05 -13.45 -1.97
N ARG A 65 24.20 -12.93 -2.43
CA ARG A 65 25.28 -12.46 -1.57
C ARG A 65 24.87 -11.25 -0.73
N ARG A 66 24.15 -10.29 -1.32
CA ARG A 66 23.70 -9.08 -0.60
C ARG A 66 22.56 -9.37 0.37
N MET A 67 21.62 -10.25 0.01
CA MET A 67 20.55 -10.70 0.91
C MET A 67 21.09 -11.42 2.15
N LYS A 68 22.12 -12.26 1.97
CA LYS A 68 22.84 -12.89 3.08
C LYS A 68 23.53 -11.85 3.99
N LYS A 69 24.07 -10.77 3.41
CA LYS A 69 24.67 -9.65 4.16
C LYS A 69 23.64 -8.82 4.92
N ALA A 70 22.41 -8.71 4.39
CA ALA A 70 21.29 -8.01 5.00
C ALA A 70 20.55 -8.83 6.09
N GLY A 71 21.00 -10.05 6.39
CA GLY A 71 20.42 -10.89 7.44
C GLY A 71 19.13 -11.61 7.04
N ILE A 72 18.76 -11.64 5.76
CA ILE A 72 17.57 -12.35 5.28
C ILE A 72 17.85 -13.85 5.27
N SER A 73 17.00 -14.61 5.95
CA SER A 73 17.10 -16.07 6.01
C SER A 73 16.61 -16.74 4.72
N LYS A 74 17.10 -17.95 4.43
CA LYS A 74 16.68 -18.74 3.26
C LYS A 74 15.16 -18.98 3.20
N PRO A 75 14.45 -19.27 4.31
CA PRO A 75 13.00 -19.41 4.31
C PRO A 75 12.24 -18.12 3.99
N GLU A 76 12.71 -16.97 4.50
CA GLU A 76 12.13 -15.65 4.17
C GLU A 76 12.29 -15.33 2.68
N LEU A 77 13.44 -15.70 2.11
CA LEU A 77 13.71 -15.55 0.69
C LEU A 77 12.80 -16.45 -0.17
N GLU A 78 12.61 -17.71 0.22
CA GLU A 78 11.70 -18.63 -0.46
C GLU A 78 10.25 -18.15 -0.40
N ALA A 79 9.80 -17.64 0.75
CA ALA A 79 8.47 -17.04 0.90
C ALA A 79 8.28 -15.82 -0.02
N PHE A 80 9.32 -14.98 -0.14
CA PHE A 80 9.31 -13.81 -1.03
C PHE A 80 9.21 -14.22 -2.50
N PHE A 81 10.01 -15.19 -2.94
CA PHE A 81 9.94 -15.70 -4.32
C PHE A 81 8.61 -16.37 -4.63
N LYS A 82 8.08 -17.14 -3.69
CA LYS A 82 6.78 -17.78 -3.81
C LYS A 82 5.69 -16.72 -3.94
N GLU A 83 5.75 -15.63 -3.18
CA GLU A 83 4.81 -14.51 -3.33
C GLU A 83 4.93 -13.81 -4.70
N ILE A 84 6.15 -13.65 -5.23
CA ILE A 84 6.37 -13.09 -6.58
C ILE A 84 5.85 -14.03 -7.67
N GLN A 85 5.97 -15.33 -7.49
CA GLN A 85 5.52 -16.35 -8.44
C GLN A 85 4.00 -16.55 -8.41
N GLU A 86 3.40 -16.51 -7.22
CA GLU A 86 1.95 -16.62 -7.00
C GLU A 86 1.22 -15.31 -7.35
N GLY A 87 1.89 -14.16 -7.18
CA GLY A 87 1.43 -12.89 -7.69
C GLY A 87 1.70 -12.80 -9.19
N ASN A 88 0.67 -12.95 -10.03
CA ASN A 88 0.72 -12.67 -11.48
C ASN A 88 1.23 -11.22 -11.74
N ASN A 89 2.54 -10.99 -11.70
CA ASN A 89 3.14 -9.66 -11.77
C ASN A 89 3.28 -9.21 -13.23
N LYS A 90 2.20 -8.64 -13.78
CA LYS A 90 2.22 -7.91 -15.06
C LYS A 90 2.05 -6.39 -14.92
N SER A 91 2.02 -5.83 -13.70
CA SER A 91 1.82 -4.38 -13.53
C SER A 91 2.91 -3.73 -12.68
N GLY A 92 3.32 -2.52 -13.06
CA GLY A 92 4.31 -1.70 -12.32
C GLY A 92 3.86 -1.30 -10.90
N LEU A 93 2.65 -1.67 -10.48
CA LEU A 93 2.10 -1.48 -9.13
C LEU A 93 2.58 -2.54 -8.11
N ALA A 94 3.49 -3.43 -8.51
CA ALA A 94 4.02 -4.47 -7.63
C ALA A 94 5.35 -4.07 -6.94
N PHE A 95 6.04 -3.03 -7.43
CA PHE A 95 7.42 -2.72 -7.09
C PHE A 95 7.59 -1.24 -6.74
N CYS A 96 8.10 -0.93 -5.54
CA CYS A 96 8.43 0.44 -5.11
C CYS A 96 9.94 0.67 -5.24
N THR A 97 10.39 1.75 -5.89
CA THR A 97 11.81 2.18 -5.80
C THR A 97 12.10 2.87 -4.48
N ASP A 98 13.39 3.06 -4.16
CA ASP A 98 13.80 3.80 -2.96
C ASP A 98 13.32 5.26 -3.03
N GLU A 99 13.42 5.92 -4.19
CA GLU A 99 12.92 7.28 -4.40
C GLU A 99 11.41 7.36 -4.22
N GLU A 100 10.66 6.41 -4.80
CA GLU A 100 9.20 6.34 -4.61
C GLU A 100 8.84 6.11 -3.14
N ALA A 101 9.56 5.23 -2.45
CA ALA A 101 9.32 4.93 -1.04
C ALA A 101 9.61 6.14 -0.15
N LEU A 102 10.68 6.89 -0.44
CA LEU A 102 11.01 8.14 0.25
C LEU A 102 9.95 9.22 0.02
N ALA A 103 9.43 9.33 -1.21
CA ALA A 103 8.32 10.24 -1.51
C ALA A 103 7.06 9.86 -0.71
N ILE A 104 6.72 8.56 -0.66
CA ILE A 104 5.59 8.06 0.14
C ILE A 104 5.81 8.32 1.64
N ASN A 105 7.02 8.09 2.16
CA ASN A 105 7.39 8.38 3.55
C ASN A 105 7.22 9.87 3.89
N ALA A 106 7.63 10.77 2.99
CA ALA A 106 7.49 12.21 3.18
C ALA A 106 6.01 12.61 3.29
N VAL A 107 5.15 12.07 2.41
CA VAL A 107 3.69 12.30 2.45
C VAL A 107 3.08 11.74 3.74
N LEU A 108 3.37 10.49 4.10
CA LEU A 108 2.87 9.85 5.32
C LEU A 108 3.29 10.65 6.57
N SER A 109 4.55 11.07 6.62
CA SER A 109 5.08 11.87 7.72
C SER A 109 4.38 13.23 7.83
N GLY A 110 4.26 13.98 6.74
CA GLY A 110 3.60 15.28 6.74
C GLY A 110 2.11 15.19 7.12
N VAL A 111 1.38 14.27 6.50
CA VAL A 111 -0.08 14.18 6.62
C VAL A 111 -0.51 13.51 7.93
N LEU A 112 0.17 12.45 8.38
CA LEU A 112 -0.29 11.66 9.53
C LEU A 112 0.58 11.83 10.78
N VAL A 113 1.88 12.06 10.65
CA VAL A 113 2.77 12.14 11.82
C VAL A 113 2.89 13.57 12.33
N GLN A 114 3.33 14.49 11.46
CA GLN A 114 3.53 15.91 11.78
C GLN A 114 2.21 16.62 12.10
N SER A 115 1.12 16.23 11.43
CA SER A 115 -0.23 16.73 11.71
C SER A 115 -0.89 16.09 12.96
N GLY A 116 -0.17 15.26 13.72
CA GLY A 116 -0.63 14.73 15.02
C GLY A 116 -1.49 13.47 14.96
N HIS A 117 -1.78 12.91 13.79
CA HIS A 117 -2.61 11.71 13.59
C HIS A 117 -1.84 10.39 13.73
N LYS A 118 -0.95 10.27 14.71
CA LYS A 118 -0.06 9.10 14.89
C LYS A 118 -0.79 7.75 14.99
N LYS A 119 -2.02 7.73 15.53
CA LYS A 119 -2.84 6.51 15.59
C LYS A 119 -3.32 6.05 14.20
N LEU A 120 -3.61 6.98 13.29
CA LEU A 120 -3.94 6.65 11.90
C LEU A 120 -2.70 6.16 11.15
N TYR A 121 -1.53 6.74 11.42
CA TYR A 121 -0.26 6.23 10.88
C TYR A 121 -0.01 4.78 11.32
N ALA A 122 -0.14 4.47 12.62
CA ALA A 122 -0.01 3.10 13.12
C ALA A 122 -0.99 2.12 12.44
N LEU A 123 -2.22 2.57 12.15
CA LEU A 123 -3.22 1.77 11.43
C LEU A 123 -2.79 1.45 9.99
N ILE A 124 -2.15 2.42 9.31
CA ILE A 124 -1.55 2.23 7.99
C ILE A 124 -0.39 1.24 8.06
N GLU A 125 0.47 1.32 9.07
CA GLU A 125 1.56 0.34 9.27
C GLU A 125 1.03 -1.07 9.51
N ASP A 126 0.04 -1.23 10.39
CA ASP A 126 -0.61 -2.53 10.65
C ASP A 126 -1.20 -3.12 9.37
N ARG A 127 -1.85 -2.28 8.56
CA ARG A 127 -2.51 -2.73 7.34
C ARG A 127 -1.54 -3.05 6.20
N TYR A 128 -0.53 -2.21 5.98
CA TYR A 128 0.28 -2.25 4.77
C TYR A 128 1.70 -2.80 4.98
N ILE A 129 2.32 -2.53 6.14
CA ILE A 129 3.64 -3.10 6.48
C ILE A 129 3.46 -4.49 7.11
N LYS A 130 2.64 -4.60 8.16
CA LYS A 130 2.39 -5.89 8.86
C LYS A 130 1.36 -6.77 8.13
N ARG A 131 0.70 -6.23 7.11
CA ARG A 131 -0.24 -6.93 6.21
C ARG A 131 -1.41 -7.58 6.94
N LEU A 132 -1.83 -7.00 8.06
CA LEU A 132 -2.98 -7.51 8.79
C LEU A 132 -4.27 -7.34 7.98
N SER A 133 -5.11 -8.38 8.02
CA SER A 133 -6.47 -8.27 7.47
C SER A 133 -7.31 -7.30 8.32
N LYS A 134 -8.29 -6.61 7.73
CA LYS A 134 -9.21 -5.76 8.52
C LYS A 134 -9.88 -6.55 9.67
N LYS A 135 -10.17 -7.84 9.45
CA LYS A 135 -10.68 -8.74 10.48
C LYS A 135 -9.68 -9.03 11.60
N ALA A 136 -8.40 -9.23 11.28
CA ALA A 136 -7.35 -9.41 12.28
C ALA A 136 -7.18 -8.14 13.13
N MET A 137 -7.08 -6.98 12.48
CA MET A 137 -7.00 -5.69 13.16
C MET A 137 -8.22 -5.44 14.07
N ALA A 138 -9.42 -5.85 13.64
CA ALA A 138 -10.64 -5.74 14.44
C ALA A 138 -10.65 -6.66 15.66
N ARG A 139 -10.06 -7.86 15.56
CA ARG A 139 -9.87 -8.77 16.71
C ARG A 139 -8.88 -8.18 17.71
N ASP A 140 -7.73 -7.70 17.24
CA ASP A 140 -6.73 -7.04 18.09
C ASP A 140 -7.31 -5.80 18.81
N LEU A 141 -8.19 -5.06 18.12
CA LEU A 141 -8.90 -3.94 18.72
C LEU A 141 -9.92 -4.41 19.77
N ASN A 142 -10.63 -5.52 19.51
CA ASN A 142 -11.61 -6.07 20.43
C ASN A 142 -10.98 -6.68 21.69
N GLU A 143 -9.80 -7.27 21.59
CA GLU A 143 -9.04 -7.76 22.75
C GLU A 143 -8.67 -6.61 23.70
N LYS A 144 -8.37 -5.43 23.16
CA LYS A 144 -8.09 -4.21 23.94
C LYS A 144 -9.34 -3.52 24.47
N HIS A 145 -10.48 -3.76 23.81
CA HIS A 145 -11.78 -3.18 24.12
C HIS A 145 -12.86 -4.28 24.17
N PRO A 146 -12.82 -5.14 25.21
CA PRO A 146 -13.75 -6.26 25.36
C PRO A 146 -15.20 -5.80 25.58
N GLU A 147 -15.41 -4.54 25.96
CA GLU A 147 -16.73 -3.91 26.11
C GLU A 147 -17.44 -3.66 24.78
N TRP A 148 -16.72 -3.70 23.65
CA TRP A 148 -17.30 -3.57 22.33
C TRP A 148 -17.60 -4.93 21.72
N CYS A 149 -18.67 -5.05 20.95
CA CYS A 149 -18.86 -6.23 20.12
C CYS A 149 -17.89 -6.19 18.93
N LEU A 150 -17.46 -7.36 18.44
CA LEU A 150 -16.52 -7.47 17.31
C LEU A 150 -17.00 -6.68 16.08
N ARG A 151 -18.31 -6.63 15.82
CA ARG A 151 -18.88 -5.89 14.69
C ARG A 151 -18.63 -4.38 14.78
N THR A 152 -18.62 -3.84 16.00
CA THR A 152 -18.29 -2.43 16.24
C THR A 152 -16.81 -2.18 15.93
N CYS A 153 -15.93 -3.08 16.35
CA CYS A 153 -14.50 -3.00 16.04
C CYS A 153 -14.24 -3.09 14.52
N GLU A 154 -14.89 -4.01 13.81
CA GLU A 154 -14.80 -4.11 12.35
C GLU A 154 -15.19 -2.80 11.65
N SER A 155 -16.32 -2.21 12.07
CA SER A 155 -16.83 -0.96 11.49
C SER A 155 -15.86 0.20 11.75
N ARG A 156 -15.29 0.28 12.96
CA ARG A 156 -14.31 1.31 13.31
C ARG A 156 -13.02 1.19 12.51
N ILE A 157 -12.47 -0.03 12.38
CA ILE A 157 -11.27 -0.26 11.55
C ILE A 157 -11.53 0.14 10.10
N ASP A 158 -12.71 -0.17 9.56
CA ASP A 158 -13.05 0.22 8.19
C ASP A 158 -13.09 1.74 8.03
N VAL A 159 -13.80 2.44 8.92
CA VAL A 159 -13.91 3.90 8.91
C VAL A 159 -12.54 4.57 9.08
N TRP A 160 -11.74 4.15 10.07
CA TRP A 160 -10.43 4.76 10.32
C TRP A 160 -9.45 4.55 9.19
N LEU A 161 -9.46 3.37 8.54
CA LEU A 161 -8.66 3.13 7.34
C LEU A 161 -9.12 4.02 6.18
N ASN A 162 -10.43 4.14 5.95
CA ASN A 162 -10.96 5.01 4.89
C ASN A 162 -10.61 6.48 5.13
N VAL A 163 -10.65 6.95 6.38
CA VAL A 163 -10.22 8.31 6.76
C VAL A 163 -8.74 8.51 6.45
N ALA A 164 -7.87 7.60 6.92
CA ALA A 164 -6.44 7.71 6.67
C ALA A 164 -6.09 7.67 5.18
N GLU A 165 -6.70 6.77 4.40
CA GLU A 165 -6.51 6.67 2.96
C GLU A 165 -7.00 7.93 2.23
N SER A 166 -8.14 8.50 2.64
CA SER A 166 -8.69 9.73 2.05
C SER A 166 -7.78 10.93 2.30
N MET A 167 -7.24 11.06 3.52
CA MET A 167 -6.30 12.13 3.87
C MET A 167 -5.00 12.05 3.05
N LEU A 168 -4.55 10.85 2.72
CA LEU A 168 -3.32 10.63 1.97
C LEU A 168 -3.48 10.80 0.46
N TYR A 169 -4.68 10.58 -0.08
CA TYR A 169 -4.89 10.47 -1.52
C TYR A 169 -4.37 11.67 -2.32
N LYS A 170 -4.87 12.88 -2.02
CA LYS A 170 -4.50 14.09 -2.77
C LYS A 170 -3.02 14.46 -2.63
N PRO A 171 -2.44 14.54 -1.41
CA PRO A 171 -1.00 14.78 -1.25
C PRO A 171 -0.13 13.73 -1.96
N MET A 172 -0.58 12.47 -1.98
CA MET A 172 0.12 11.40 -2.71
C MET A 172 0.04 11.60 -4.22
N CYS A 173 -1.12 12.00 -4.76
CA CYS A 173 -1.24 12.36 -6.17
C CYS A 173 -0.29 13.50 -6.54
N ASP A 174 -0.24 14.55 -5.73
CA ASP A 174 0.62 15.72 -5.96
C ASP A 174 2.11 15.32 -5.95
N ALA A 175 2.54 14.50 -4.98
CA ALA A 175 3.93 14.03 -4.88
C ALA A 175 4.39 13.20 -6.10
N PHE A 176 3.46 12.53 -6.77
CA PHE A 176 3.73 11.70 -7.95
C PHE A 176 3.33 12.38 -9.27
N GLY A 177 3.00 13.68 -9.25
CA GLY A 177 2.57 14.43 -10.43
C GLY A 177 1.34 13.82 -11.13
N THR A 178 0.54 13.04 -10.41
CA THR A 178 -0.66 12.41 -10.94
C THR A 178 -1.82 13.37 -10.71
N ASN A 179 -2.55 13.74 -11.75
CA ASN A 179 -3.73 14.58 -11.59
C ASN A 179 -4.73 13.89 -10.64
N SER A 180 -5.00 14.49 -9.48
CA SER A 180 -5.97 13.98 -8.49
C SER A 180 -7.40 13.98 -9.05
N ASP A 181 -7.66 14.78 -10.09
CA ASP A 181 -8.94 14.80 -10.79
C ASP A 181 -9.02 13.77 -11.94
N ARG A 182 -7.99 12.94 -12.14
CA ARG A 182 -7.93 11.98 -13.27
C ARG A 182 -9.03 10.93 -13.27
N PHE A 183 -9.61 10.63 -12.11
CA PHE A 183 -10.71 9.66 -11.99
C PHE A 183 -12.10 10.32 -12.01
N TYR A 184 -12.17 11.62 -12.27
CA TYR A 184 -13.42 12.31 -12.52
C TYR A 184 -13.86 12.03 -13.96
N LEU A 185 -15.15 11.72 -14.14
CA LEU A 185 -15.75 11.70 -15.46
C LEU A 185 -15.88 13.15 -15.92
N ASN A 186 -14.99 13.59 -16.82
CA ASN A 186 -14.98 14.96 -17.36
C ASN A 186 -16.14 15.23 -18.35
N SER A 187 -16.93 14.22 -18.66
CA SER A 187 -18.23 14.32 -19.33
C SER A 187 -18.92 12.95 -19.25
N CYS A 188 -20.20 12.93 -18.91
CA CYS A 188 -21.04 11.80 -19.27
C CYS A 188 -21.06 11.73 -20.81
N ALA A 189 -20.91 10.55 -21.39
CA ALA A 189 -21.09 10.37 -22.83
C ALA A 189 -22.42 11.02 -23.23
N GLU A 190 -22.35 12.06 -24.08
CA GLU A 190 -23.54 12.63 -24.69
C GLU A 190 -24.28 11.49 -25.37
N SER A 191 -25.57 11.39 -25.05
CA SER A 191 -26.44 10.31 -25.50
C SER A 191 -26.51 10.31 -27.02
N ALA A 192 -25.98 9.27 -27.65
CA ALA A 192 -26.18 8.96 -29.06
C ALA A 192 -27.43 8.08 -29.24
#